data_AF-A0A174QLW9-F1
#
_entry.id   AF-A0A174QLW9-F1
#
_cell.length_a   1.000
_cell.length_b   1.000
_cell.length_c   1.000
_cell.angle_alpha   90.00
_cell.angle_beta   90.00
_cell.angle_gamma   90.00
#
_symmetry.space_group_name_H-M   'P 1'
#
loop_
_entity.id
_entity.type
_entity.pdbx_description
1 polymer ?
#
loop_
_entity_poly.entity_id
_entity_poly.type
_entity_poly.pdbx_seq_one_letter_code
_entity_poly.pdbx_strand_id
1 'polypeptide(L)' 'MELKISLKGRRDFLRISGERIDILDFELKGIQYKQIRVFKNGFSKSEYIEKSLINWIKEVK' A
#
# COMPACT_ATOMS: atom_id res chain seq x y z
N MET A 1 -6.73 -3.10 -11.26
CA MET A 1 -6.24 -1.87 -10.60
C MET A 1 -4.74 -2.01 -10.36
N GLU A 2 -3.97 -0.97 -10.66
CA GLU A 2 -2.54 -0.89 -10.30
C GLU A 2 -2.30 0.30 -9.35
N LEU A 3 -1.44 0.11 -8.36
CA LEU A 3 -1.04 1.11 -7.39
C LEU A 3 0.48 1.30 -7.46
N LYS A 4 0.93 2.55 -7.50
CA LYS A 4 2.34 2.92 -7.30
C LYS A 4 2.50 3.62 -5.96
N ILE A 5 3.45 3.15 -5.18
CA ILE A 5 3.78 3.71 -3.87
C ILE A 5 5.23 4.18 -3.92
N SER A 6 5.45 5.46 -3.63
CA SER A 6 6.77 6.02 -3.44
C SER A 6 7.17 5.93 -1.98
N LEU A 7 8.34 5.34 -1.72
CA LEU A 7 8.90 5.17 -0.39
C LEU A 7 10.16 6.01 -0.23
N LYS A 8 10.34 6.61 0.96
CA LYS A 8 11.55 7.34 1.32
C LYS A 8 12.78 6.45 1.18
N GLY A 9 13.85 7.01 0.62
CA GLY A 9 15.13 6.30 0.45
C GLY A 9 15.13 5.23 -0.66
N ARG A 10 14.02 5.02 -1.39
CA ARG A 10 13.96 4.14 -2.56
C ARG A 10 13.81 4.96 -3.84
N ARG A 11 14.60 4.64 -4.86
CA ARG A 11 14.46 5.24 -6.21
C ARG A 11 13.28 4.66 -6.97
N ASP A 12 12.99 3.37 -6.77
CA ASP A 12 11.90 2.67 -7.44
C ASP A 12 10.59 2.72 -6.65
N PHE A 13 9.47 2.63 -7.38
CA PHE A 13 8.14 2.52 -6.82
C PHE A 13 7.80 1.07 -6.46
N LEU A 14 7.17 0.88 -5.31
CA LEU A 14 6.46 -0.37 -5.03
C LEU A 14 5.19 -0.38 -5.90
N ARG A 15 5.11 -1.37 -6.80
CA ARG A 15 3.97 -1.58 -7.69
C ARG A 15 3.12 -2.73 -7.15
N ILE A 16 1.82 -2.48 -7.02
CA ILE A 16 0.86 -3.46 -6.52
C ILE A 16 -0.28 -3.57 -7.52
N SER A 17 -0.62 -4.79 -7.93
CA SER A 17 -1.70 -5.04 -8.89
C SER A 17 -2.72 -6.02 -8.32
N GLY A 18 -4.00 -5.71 -8.47
CA GLY A 18 -5.10 -6.58 -8.06
C GLY A 18 -6.39 -6.25 -8.80
N GLU A 19 -7.39 -7.10 -8.62
CA GLU A 19 -8.76 -6.83 -9.08
C GLU A 19 -9.34 -5.64 -8.28
N ARG A 20 -9.10 -5.64 -6.97
CA ARG A 20 -9.43 -4.56 -6.06
C ARG A 20 -8.27 -4.33 -5.10
N ILE A 21 -8.01 -3.06 -4.78
CA ILE A 21 -7.03 -2.66 -3.77
C ILE A 21 -7.71 -1.69 -2.81
N ASP A 22 -7.69 -2.00 -1.51
CA ASP A 22 -8.14 -1.09 -0.47
C ASP A 22 -6.94 -0.55 0.30
N ILE A 23 -6.97 0.74 0.65
CA ILE A 23 -5.96 1.39 1.50
C ILE A 23 -6.66 1.93 2.74
N LEU A 24 -6.20 1.51 3.91
CA LEU A 24 -6.76 1.91 5.21
C LEU A 24 -5.67 2.55 6.07
N ASP A 25 -6.05 3.54 6.87
CA ASP A 25 -5.21 4.00 7.99
C ASP A 25 -5.32 3.01 9.15
N PHE A 26 -4.17 2.65 9.72
CA PHE A 26 -4.09 1.71 10.84
C PHE A 26 -3.08 2.22 11.86
N GLU A 27 -3.38 2.06 13.14
CA GLU A 27 -2.45 2.40 14.22
C GLU A 27 -2.17 1.17 15.07
N LEU A 28 -0.88 0.91 15.33
CA LEU A 28 -0.45 -0.18 16.18
C LEU A 28 0.62 0.32 17.14
N LYS A 29 0.33 0.23 18.45
CA LYS A 29 1.25 0.63 19.52
C LYS A 29 1.79 2.06 19.33
N GLY A 30 0.93 2.99 18.88
CA GLY A 30 1.28 4.40 18.64
C GLY A 30 2.01 4.68 17.32
N ILE A 31 2.27 3.67 16.48
CA ILE A 31 2.87 3.85 15.16
C ILE A 31 1.76 3.80 14.10
N GLN A 32 1.73 4.81 13.22
CA GLN A 32 0.78 4.90 12.12
C GLN A 32 1.27 4.14 10.88
N TYR A 33 0.40 3.30 10.33
CA TYR A 33 0.61 2.52 9.12
C TYR A 33 -0.49 2.81 8.10
N LYS A 34 -0.17 2.56 6.83
CA LYS A 34 -1.16 2.28 5.79
C LYS A 34 -1.24 0.77 5.62
N GLN A 35 -2.43 0.20 5.83
CA GLN A 35 -2.72 -1.17 5.46
C GLN A 35 -3.18 -1.20 4.00
N ILE A 36 -2.51 -2.00 3.17
CA ILE A 36 -2.84 -2.19 1.77
C ILE A 36 -3.36 -3.61 1.60
N ARG A 37 -4.65 -3.73 1.25
CA ARG A 37 -5.30 -5.02 1.01
C ARG A 37 -5.46 -5.23 -0.48
N VAL A 38 -4.94 -6.33 -1.00
CA VAL A 38 -4.97 -6.68 -2.42
C VAL A 38 -5.83 -7.90 -2.59
N PHE A 39 -6.89 -7.78 -3.39
CA PHE A 39 -7.77 -8.87 -3.77
C PHE A 39 -7.42 -9.32 -5.19
N LYS A 40 -7.14 -10.61 -5.37
CA LYS A 40 -6.80 -11.20 -6.66
C LYS A 40 -7.17 -12.68 -6.68
N ASN A 41 -7.87 -13.12 -7.71
CA ASN A 41 -8.29 -14.51 -7.93
C ASN A 41 -9.01 -15.13 -6.71
N GLY A 42 -9.87 -14.35 -6.04
CA GLY A 42 -10.60 -14.82 -4.85
C GLY A 42 -9.79 -14.88 -3.55
N PHE A 43 -8.50 -14.55 -3.56
CA PHE A 43 -7.66 -14.43 -2.36
C PHE A 43 -7.44 -12.97 -1.99
N SER A 44 -7.18 -12.72 -0.70
CA SER A 44 -6.75 -11.42 -0.22
C SER A 44 -5.41 -11.51 0.52
N LYS A 45 -4.55 -10.53 0.30
CA LYS A 45 -3.29 -10.33 1.05
C LYS A 45 -3.27 -8.93 1.62
N SER A 46 -2.81 -8.79 2.86
CA SER A 46 -2.62 -7.49 3.51
C SER A 46 -1.15 -7.24 3.78
N GLU A 47 -0.70 -6.01 3.48
CA GLU A 47 0.62 -5.52 3.85
C GLU A 47 0.48 -4.21 4.63
N TYR A 48 1.41 -3.96 5.55
CA TYR A 48 1.44 -2.76 6.38
C TYR A 48 2.72 -1.99 6.09
N ILE A 49 2.58 -0.72 5.76
CA ILE A 49 3.72 0.17 5.52
C ILE A 49 3.61 1.35 6.49
N GLU A 50 4.66 1.61 7.25
CA GLU A 50 4.69 2.78 8.13
C GLU A 50 4.44 4.05 7.33
N LYS A 51 3.48 4.86 7.79
CA LYS A 51 3.06 6.09 7.11
C LYS A 51 4.22 7.08 6.98
N SER A 52 5.15 7.08 7.93
CA SER A 52 6.36 7.90 7.93
C SER A 52 7.29 7.62 6.73
N LEU A 53 7.26 6.40 6.18
CA LEU A 53 8.09 5.95 5.07
C LEU A 53 7.47 6.24 3.69
N ILE A 54 6.18 6.57 3.64
CA ILE A 54 5.45 6.78 2.39
C ILE A 54 5.56 8.26 1.99
N ASN A 55 6.04 8.52 0.77
CA ASN A 55 6.00 9.86 0.19
C ASN A 55 4.63 10.16 -0.42
N TRP A 56 4.12 9.22 -1.22
CA TRP A 56 2.80 9.30 -1.85
C TRP A 56 2.34 7.93 -2.33
N ILE A 57 1.03 7.82 -2.55
CA ILE A 57 0.38 6.65 -3.14
C ILE A 57 -0.45 7.15 -4.32
N LYS A 58 -0.34 6.49 -5.47
CA LYS A 58 -1.08 6.86 -6.68
C LYS A 58 -1.63 5.63 -7.38
N GLU A 59 -2.91 5.66 -7.69
CA GLU A 59 -3.52 4.70 -8.60
C GLU A 59 -3.07 4.97 -10.04
N VAL A 60 -2.75 3.90 -10.76
CA VAL A 60 -2.36 3.93 -12.16
C VAL A 60 -3.46 3.23 -12.95
N LYS A 61 -4.02 3.96 -13.93
CA LYS A 61 -4.98 3.42 -14.89
C LYS A 61 -4.28 2.60 -15.97
#